data_AF-A0A0D9X9H3-F1
#
_entry.id   AF-A0A0D9X9H3-F1
#
_cell.length_a   1.000
_cell.length_b   1.000
_cell.length_c   1.000
_cell.angle_alpha   90.00
_cell.angle_beta   90.00
_cell.angle_gamma   90.00
#
_symmetry.space_group_name_H-M   'P 1'
#
loop_
_entity.id
_entity.type
_entity.pdbx_description
1 polymer ?
#
loop_
_entity_poly.entity_id
_entity_poly.type
_entity_poly.pdbx_seq_one_letter_code
_entity_poly.pdbx_strand_id
1 'polypeptide(L)'
;MDNCTIISRVYPDGRRTYRINGAFWTRTNKFDSCDIRIFTVAGFMSLVKPSSSWLNVEHDIFYTEHGLNMTNYIFSVQKLGLVKYISSPELGFLQSLSGDINRKVKLVFRFLDKSLSDPSTNKTYNSMLSNLTFIKTIASGIMVPKNYIWPVTSDNYVQLPTQIVKDAHNAGLEIYASDFSNDGIFPYNYSYDPLGEYLSFVSDGDSLLMVY
;
A
#
# COMPACT_ATOMS: atom_id res chain seq x y z
N MET A 1 -15.12 -23.41 5.26
CA MET A 1 -13.75 -23.40 5.81
C MET A 1 -13.79 -22.59 7.07
N ASP A 2 -13.60 -23.31 8.17
CA ASP A 2 -13.60 -22.95 9.59
C ASP A 2 -13.79 -21.47 9.96
N ASN A 3 -15.07 -21.24 10.25
CA ASN A 3 -15.65 -20.21 11.08
C ASN A 3 -14.78 -19.87 12.30
N CYS A 4 -14.52 -18.58 12.51
CA CYS A 4 -13.85 -17.99 13.66
C CYS A 4 -14.38 -18.54 15.00
N THR A 5 -13.83 -19.65 15.45
CA THR A 5 -14.18 -20.23 16.74
C THR A 5 -12.95 -20.95 17.23
N ILE A 6 -12.18 -20.33 18.12
CA ILE A 6 -11.94 -20.82 19.48
C ILE A 6 -11.51 -19.62 20.35
N ILE A 7 -12.46 -18.74 20.70
CA ILE A 7 -12.25 -17.71 21.76
C ILE A 7 -11.79 -18.37 23.08
N SER A 8 -12.18 -19.63 23.33
CA SER A 8 -11.76 -20.38 24.52
C SER A 8 -10.28 -20.78 24.53
N ARG A 9 -9.55 -20.72 23.41
CA ARG A 9 -8.08 -20.94 23.37
C ARG A 9 -7.32 -19.69 23.80
N VAL A 10 -7.89 -18.52 23.56
CA VAL A 10 -7.29 -17.22 23.91
C VAL A 10 -7.62 -16.82 25.36
N TYR A 11 -8.74 -17.33 25.90
CA TYR A 11 -9.25 -16.98 27.23
C TYR A 11 -9.58 -18.22 28.08
N PRO A 12 -8.56 -18.97 28.55
CA PRO A 12 -8.73 -20.28 29.18
C PRO A 12 -9.33 -20.24 30.60
N ASP A 13 -9.34 -19.09 31.27
CA ASP A 13 -9.56 -19.01 32.73
C ASP A 13 -11.04 -18.95 33.19
N GLY A 14 -12.00 -19.31 32.33
CA GLY A 14 -13.42 -19.39 32.73
C GLY A 14 -14.03 -18.07 33.24
N ARG A 15 -13.36 -16.92 33.02
CA ARG A 15 -13.89 -15.61 33.38
C ARG A 15 -15.00 -15.23 32.41
N ARG A 16 -16.19 -14.92 32.94
CA ARG A 16 -17.38 -14.58 32.16
C ARG A 16 -17.33 -13.19 31.52
N THR A 17 -16.37 -12.34 31.93
CA THR A 17 -16.21 -10.97 31.43
C THR A 17 -14.74 -10.58 31.43
N TYR A 18 -14.22 -10.17 30.27
CA TYR A 18 -12.94 -9.51 30.10
C TYR A 18 -13.21 -8.04 29.75
N ARG A 19 -12.58 -7.10 30.46
CA ARG A 19 -12.55 -5.70 30.02
C ARG A 19 -11.62 -5.62 28.82
N ILE A 20 -12.20 -5.54 27.63
CA ILE A 20 -11.46 -5.36 26.39
C ILE A 20 -11.69 -3.91 25.96
N ASN A 21 -10.68 -3.06 26.15
CA ASN A 21 -10.66 -1.69 25.62
C ASN A 21 -10.34 -1.73 24.12
N GLY A 22 -11.22 -2.35 23.32
CA GLY A 22 -11.06 -2.45 21.88
C GLY A 22 -12.39 -2.85 21.24
N ALA A 23 -12.83 -2.10 20.24
CA ALA A 23 -14.00 -2.47 19.45
C ALA A 23 -13.68 -3.74 18.66
N PHE A 24 -14.47 -4.81 18.87
CA PHE A 24 -14.46 -5.96 17.98
C PHE A 24 -15.18 -5.58 16.69
N TRP A 25 -14.44 -5.11 15.71
CA TRP A 25 -14.96 -4.91 14.37
C TRP A 25 -15.18 -6.28 13.71
N THR A 26 -16.37 -6.85 13.91
CA THR A 26 -16.76 -8.07 13.19
C THR A 26 -17.24 -7.70 11.79
N ARG A 27 -16.72 -8.38 10.77
CA ARG A 27 -17.23 -8.29 9.39
C ARG A 27 -18.75 -8.57 9.40
N THR A 28 -19.54 -7.74 8.72
CA THR A 28 -20.98 -7.95 8.61
C THR A 28 -21.33 -9.30 7.98
N ASN A 29 -22.37 -9.96 8.48
CA ASN A 29 -22.91 -11.20 7.93
C ASN A 29 -23.46 -11.06 6.49
N LYS A 30 -23.63 -9.82 5.99
CA LYS A 30 -23.97 -9.55 4.59
C LYS A 30 -23.00 -10.18 3.60
N PHE A 31 -21.77 -10.48 4.02
CA PHE A 31 -20.75 -11.12 3.19
C PHE A 31 -20.65 -12.65 3.37
N ASP A 32 -21.47 -13.26 4.24
CA ASP A 32 -21.41 -14.71 4.55
C ASP A 32 -21.97 -15.58 3.41
N SER A 33 -22.82 -15.01 2.55
CA SER A 33 -23.44 -15.69 1.39
C SER A 33 -23.14 -15.01 0.06
N CYS A 34 -22.28 -13.99 0.07
CA CYS A 34 -21.67 -13.51 -1.16
C CYS A 34 -20.60 -14.54 -1.56
N ASP A 35 -20.64 -15.06 -2.80
CA ASP A 35 -19.61 -15.94 -3.35
C ASP A 35 -18.31 -15.16 -3.62
N ILE A 36 -17.68 -14.67 -2.54
CA ILE A 36 -16.45 -13.88 -2.58
C ILE A 36 -15.28 -14.87 -2.65
N ARG A 37 -15.06 -15.42 -3.84
CA ARG A 37 -13.91 -16.28 -4.08
C ARG A 37 -12.64 -15.43 -4.15
N ILE A 38 -11.59 -15.90 -3.50
CA ILE A 38 -10.25 -15.36 -3.69
C ILE A 38 -9.79 -15.82 -5.08
N PHE A 39 -9.54 -14.87 -5.97
CA PHE A 39 -9.00 -15.15 -7.29
C PHE A 39 -7.48 -15.19 -7.26
N THR A 40 -6.91 -16.13 -8.01
CA THR A 40 -5.49 -16.02 -8.41
C THR A 40 -5.35 -14.84 -9.36
N VAL A 41 -4.14 -14.27 -9.48
CA VAL A 41 -3.94 -13.16 -10.43
C VAL A 41 -4.28 -13.59 -11.86
N ALA A 42 -3.90 -14.80 -12.27
CA ALA A 42 -4.27 -15.33 -13.57
C ALA A 42 -5.79 -15.48 -13.76
N GLY A 43 -6.51 -15.92 -12.71
CA GLY A 43 -7.97 -16.04 -12.73
C GLY A 43 -8.68 -14.68 -12.81
N PHE A 44 -8.19 -13.68 -12.08
CA PHE A 44 -8.68 -12.31 -12.17
C PHE A 44 -8.48 -11.75 -13.59
N MET A 45 -7.28 -11.91 -14.14
CA MET A 45 -6.94 -11.42 -15.48
C MET A 45 -7.78 -12.08 -16.57
N SER A 46 -8.07 -13.37 -16.46
CA SER A 46 -8.88 -14.10 -17.44
C SER A 46 -10.37 -13.73 -17.37
N LEU A 47 -10.88 -13.49 -16.16
CA LEU A 47 -12.28 -13.13 -15.93
C LEU A 47 -12.57 -11.67 -16.29
N VAL A 48 -11.78 -10.74 -15.77
CA VAL A 48 -12.05 -9.30 -15.89
C VAL A 48 -11.47 -8.73 -17.19
N LYS A 49 -10.37 -9.29 -17.69
CA LYS A 49 -9.64 -8.80 -18.88
C LYS A 49 -9.40 -7.28 -18.85
N PRO A 50 -8.78 -6.76 -17.78
CA PRO A 50 -8.57 -5.33 -17.63
C PRO A 50 -7.63 -4.80 -18.72
N SER A 51 -7.81 -3.54 -19.12
CA SER A 51 -6.90 -2.86 -20.06
C SER A 51 -5.50 -2.63 -19.47
N SER A 52 -5.40 -2.54 -18.14
CA SER A 52 -4.17 -2.39 -17.38
C SER A 52 -4.41 -2.82 -15.93
N SER A 53 -3.39 -3.37 -15.28
CA SER A 53 -3.43 -3.75 -13.87
C SER A 53 -2.24 -3.22 -13.07
N TRP A 54 -2.49 -2.98 -11.80
CA TRP A 54 -1.50 -2.69 -10.78
C TRP A 54 -1.45 -3.85 -9.79
N LEU A 55 -0.28 -4.45 -9.60
CA LEU A 55 -0.08 -5.51 -8.62
C LEU A 55 0.78 -5.02 -7.47
N ASN A 56 0.34 -5.28 -6.24
CA ASN A 56 1.07 -4.93 -5.03
C ASN A 56 1.54 -6.21 -4.33
N VAL A 57 2.85 -6.30 -4.06
CA VAL A 57 3.49 -7.41 -3.36
C VAL A 57 3.92 -6.93 -1.99
N GLU A 58 3.21 -7.36 -0.95
CA GLU A 58 3.37 -6.80 0.39
C GLU A 58 4.55 -7.36 1.19
N HIS A 59 4.84 -8.66 1.07
CA HIS A 59 5.69 -9.37 2.02
C HIS A 59 6.60 -10.42 1.35
N ASP A 60 7.47 -10.02 0.42
CA ASP A 60 8.35 -10.95 -0.30
C ASP A 60 9.28 -11.72 0.64
N ILE A 61 9.82 -11.05 1.67
CA ILE A 61 10.67 -11.71 2.68
C ILE A 61 9.92 -12.83 3.40
N PHE A 62 8.69 -12.57 3.85
CA PHE A 62 7.86 -13.59 4.49
C PHE A 62 7.65 -14.79 3.55
N TYR A 63 7.32 -14.56 2.28
CA TYR A 63 7.14 -15.65 1.32
C TYR A 63 8.45 -16.45 1.11
N THR A 64 9.58 -15.76 1.02
CA THR A 64 10.91 -16.37 0.88
C THR A 64 11.25 -17.26 2.08
N GLU A 65 10.98 -16.82 3.30
CA GLU A 65 11.16 -17.60 4.53
C GLU A 65 10.31 -18.89 4.53
N HIS A 66 9.21 -18.92 3.78
CA HIS A 66 8.32 -20.07 3.63
C HIS A 66 8.58 -20.87 2.35
N GLY A 67 9.73 -20.68 1.69
CA GLY A 67 10.13 -21.42 0.49
C GLY A 67 9.35 -21.03 -0.78
N LEU A 68 8.68 -19.88 -0.76
CA LEU A 68 7.98 -19.31 -1.91
C LEU A 68 8.83 -18.21 -2.54
N ASN A 69 8.72 -18.01 -3.85
CA ASN A 69 9.52 -17.02 -4.58
C ASN A 69 8.59 -16.08 -5.35
N MET A 70 8.39 -14.87 -4.82
CA MET A 70 7.49 -13.90 -5.43
C MET A 70 8.05 -13.32 -6.73
N THR A 71 9.37 -13.23 -6.86
CA THR A 71 10.04 -12.77 -8.10
C THR A 71 9.67 -13.69 -9.28
N ASN A 72 9.81 -15.01 -9.11
CA ASN A 72 9.41 -16.01 -10.10
C ASN A 72 7.91 -15.99 -10.39
N TYR A 73 7.10 -15.81 -9.34
CA TYR A 73 5.65 -15.67 -9.51
C TYR A 73 5.30 -14.45 -10.36
N ILE A 74 5.90 -13.28 -10.09
CA ILE A 74 5.69 -12.06 -10.87
C ILE A 74 6.12 -12.25 -12.33
N PHE A 75 7.26 -12.87 -12.61
CA PHE A 75 7.66 -13.17 -13.99
C PHE A 75 6.68 -14.11 -14.69
N SER A 76 6.08 -15.06 -13.96
CA SER A 76 5.03 -15.92 -14.54
C SER A 76 3.78 -15.13 -14.93
N VAL A 77 3.37 -14.18 -14.09
CA VAL A 77 2.18 -13.33 -14.31
C VAL A 77 2.42 -12.30 -15.41
N GLN A 78 3.64 -11.76 -15.54
CA GLN A 78 3.97 -10.79 -16.58
C GLN A 78 3.75 -11.32 -18.01
N LYS A 79 3.89 -12.63 -18.22
CA LYS A 79 3.63 -13.28 -19.52
C LYS A 79 2.19 -13.06 -20.02
N LEU A 80 1.27 -12.68 -19.13
CA LEU A 80 -0.11 -12.35 -19.48
C LEU A 80 -0.24 -10.97 -20.16
N GLY A 81 0.77 -10.10 -20.05
CA GLY A 81 0.83 -8.82 -20.78
C GLY A 81 -0.07 -7.69 -20.27
N LEU A 82 -0.75 -7.88 -19.13
CA LEU A 82 -1.75 -6.93 -18.60
C LEU A 82 -1.27 -6.14 -17.36
N VAL A 83 -0.10 -6.48 -16.81
CA VAL A 83 0.47 -5.80 -15.64
C VAL A 83 1.31 -4.62 -16.09
N LYS A 84 0.93 -3.41 -15.68
CA LYS A 84 1.64 -2.17 -16.01
C LYS A 84 2.42 -1.60 -14.82
N TYR A 85 1.96 -1.89 -13.60
CA TYR A 85 2.58 -1.42 -12.37
C TYR A 85 2.79 -2.59 -11.41
N ILE A 86 3.95 -2.60 -10.77
CA ILE A 86 4.27 -3.49 -9.65
C ILE A 86 4.74 -2.62 -8.50
N SER A 87 4.06 -2.70 -7.37
CA SER A 87 4.47 -2.02 -6.14
C SER A 87 4.86 -2.99 -5.05
N SER A 88 5.72 -2.52 -4.14
CA SER A 88 6.07 -3.24 -2.92
C SER A 88 6.63 -2.27 -1.89
N PRO A 89 6.41 -2.53 -0.58
CA PRO A 89 7.06 -1.79 0.48
C PRO A 89 8.47 -2.30 0.79
N GLU A 90 8.92 -3.38 0.14
CA GLU A 90 10.26 -3.96 0.33
C GLU A 90 11.16 -3.58 -0.84
N LEU A 91 12.14 -2.69 -0.63
CA LEU A 91 12.96 -2.14 -1.72
C LEU A 91 13.86 -3.21 -2.33
N GLY A 92 14.37 -4.15 -1.51
CA GLY A 92 15.16 -5.29 -1.96
C GLY A 92 14.40 -6.22 -2.90
N PHE A 93 13.09 -6.39 -2.71
CA PHE A 93 12.26 -7.13 -3.66
C PHE A 93 12.18 -6.43 -5.01
N LEU A 94 11.92 -5.12 -5.03
CA LEU A 94 11.91 -4.35 -6.28
C LEU A 94 13.28 -4.38 -6.98
N GLN A 95 14.37 -4.34 -6.22
CA GLN A 95 15.72 -4.50 -6.74
C GLN A 95 15.95 -5.89 -7.37
N SER A 96 15.37 -6.95 -6.79
CA SER A 96 15.42 -8.30 -7.37
C SER A 96 14.72 -8.38 -8.74
N LEU A 97 13.74 -7.51 -9.01
CA LEU A 97 13.02 -7.45 -10.27
C LEU A 97 13.70 -6.56 -11.32
N SER A 98 14.39 -5.49 -10.92
CA SER A 98 14.78 -4.40 -11.82
C SER A 98 15.71 -4.81 -12.97
N GLY A 99 16.40 -5.95 -12.88
CA GLY A 99 17.27 -6.47 -13.93
C GLY A 99 16.55 -7.17 -15.09
N ASP A 100 15.50 -7.93 -14.79
CA ASP A 100 14.88 -8.88 -15.73
C ASP A 100 13.42 -8.54 -16.07
N ILE A 101 12.83 -7.58 -15.36
CA ILE A 101 11.45 -7.14 -15.58
C ILE A 101 11.30 -6.44 -16.94
N ASN A 102 10.18 -6.68 -17.63
CA ASN A 102 9.85 -5.95 -18.86
C ASN A 102 9.90 -4.43 -18.62
N ARG A 103 10.73 -3.71 -19.41
CA ARG A 103 10.94 -2.25 -19.31
C ARG A 103 9.67 -1.40 -19.41
N LYS A 104 8.58 -1.95 -19.95
CA LYS A 104 7.27 -1.26 -20.01
C LYS A 104 6.54 -1.26 -18.66
N VAL A 105 6.93 -2.14 -17.73
CA VAL A 105 6.35 -2.23 -16.39
C VAL A 105 7.06 -1.27 -15.47
N LYS A 106 6.28 -0.46 -14.75
CA LYS A 106 6.77 0.52 -13.79
C LYS A 106 6.84 -0.11 -12.41
N LEU A 107 8.04 -0.12 -11.83
CA LEU A 107 8.24 -0.48 -10.43
C LEU A 107 7.94 0.74 -9.55
N VAL A 108 7.17 0.55 -8.48
CA VAL A 108 6.74 1.62 -7.57
C VAL A 108 7.08 1.24 -6.14
N PHE A 109 7.97 2.00 -5.50
CA PHE A 109 8.32 1.76 -4.10
C PHE A 109 7.27 2.35 -3.16
N ARG A 110 6.67 1.52 -2.31
CA ARG A 110 5.57 1.92 -1.41
C ARG A 110 6.13 2.27 -0.03
N PHE A 111 5.98 3.52 0.38
CA PHE A 111 6.29 3.94 1.73
C PHE A 111 5.16 3.49 2.68
N LEU A 112 5.53 3.04 3.88
CA LEU A 112 4.59 2.80 4.98
C LEU A 112 4.64 3.97 5.96
N ASP A 113 4.32 3.73 7.23
CA ASP A 113 4.54 4.72 8.28
C ASP A 113 6.04 5.06 8.43
N LYS A 114 6.34 6.33 8.71
CA LYS A 114 7.69 6.89 8.85
C LYS A 114 8.56 6.15 9.87
N SER A 115 7.94 5.64 10.94
CA SER A 115 8.61 4.94 12.03
C SER A 115 8.91 3.47 11.72
N LEU A 116 8.22 2.88 10.73
CA LEU A 116 8.45 1.51 10.32
C LEU A 116 9.73 1.40 9.46
N SER A 117 10.27 0.20 9.43
CA SER A 117 11.45 -0.15 8.63
C SER A 117 11.11 -1.12 7.53
N ASP A 118 11.73 -0.91 6.38
CA ASP A 118 11.74 -1.91 5.31
C ASP A 118 12.63 -3.08 5.76
N PRO A 119 12.08 -4.30 5.91
CA PRO A 119 12.82 -5.47 6.38
C PRO A 119 13.98 -5.86 5.45
N SER A 120 13.93 -5.50 4.16
CA SER A 120 14.96 -5.86 3.17
C SER A 120 16.22 -4.98 3.24
N THR A 121 16.10 -3.77 3.78
CA THR A 121 17.21 -2.81 3.86
C THR A 121 17.54 -2.41 5.31
N ASN A 122 16.69 -2.77 6.26
CA ASN A 122 16.76 -2.39 7.67
C ASN A 122 16.86 -0.87 7.90
N LYS A 123 16.26 -0.08 6.99
CA LYS A 123 16.17 1.37 7.07
C LYS A 123 14.72 1.78 7.29
N THR A 124 14.53 2.84 8.07
CA THR A 124 13.19 3.41 8.25
C THR A 124 12.71 4.07 6.97
N TYR A 125 11.41 4.02 6.70
CA TYR A 125 10.82 4.71 5.55
C TYR A 125 11.10 6.21 5.59
N ASN A 126 11.16 6.82 6.78
CA ASN A 126 11.55 8.22 6.94
C ASN A 126 12.98 8.49 6.46
N SER A 127 13.94 7.62 6.83
CA SER A 127 15.35 7.78 6.41
C SER A 127 15.56 7.61 4.91
N MET A 128 14.69 6.85 4.23
CA MET A 128 14.76 6.66 2.79
C MET A 128 14.31 7.87 1.98
N LEU A 129 13.48 8.75 2.56
CA LEU A 129 13.03 9.98 1.92
C LEU A 129 14.19 10.90 1.53
N SER A 130 15.30 10.86 2.28
CA SER A 130 16.47 11.71 1.98
C SER A 130 17.30 11.21 0.80
N ASN A 131 16.96 10.06 0.20
CA ASN A 131 17.72 9.48 -0.91
C ASN A 131 16.84 8.97 -2.05
N LEU A 132 15.95 9.84 -2.54
CA LEU A 132 15.08 9.56 -3.69
C LEU A 132 15.87 9.23 -4.96
N THR A 133 17.07 9.80 -5.14
CA THR A 133 17.95 9.49 -6.28
C THR A 133 18.40 8.02 -6.27
N PHE A 134 18.69 7.44 -5.10
CA PHE A 134 18.96 6.00 -5.00
C PHE A 134 17.73 5.18 -5.36
N ILE A 135 16.55 5.53 -4.83
CA ILE A 135 15.29 4.83 -5.15
C ILE A 135 15.02 4.85 -6.65
N LYS A 136 15.32 5.97 -7.34
CA LYS A 136 15.18 6.10 -8.80
C LYS A 136 16.00 5.08 -9.59
N THR A 137 17.11 4.60 -9.05
CA THR A 137 17.92 3.56 -9.71
C THR A 137 17.23 2.20 -9.75
N ILE A 138 16.23 1.98 -8.87
CA ILE A 138 15.50 0.72 -8.70
C ILE A 138 14.05 0.86 -9.22
N ALA A 139 13.39 1.97 -8.90
CA ALA A 139 11.98 2.20 -9.14
C ALA A 139 11.71 3.37 -10.10
N SER A 140 10.61 3.28 -10.83
CA SER A 140 10.14 4.37 -11.70
C SER A 140 9.27 5.38 -10.97
N GLY A 141 8.71 5.02 -9.82
CA GLY A 141 7.94 5.92 -8.97
C GLY A 141 7.91 5.49 -7.51
N ILE A 142 7.26 6.31 -6.69
CA ILE A 142 7.03 6.08 -5.26
C ILE A 142 5.55 6.24 -4.93
N MET A 143 5.04 5.44 -4.01
CA MET A 143 3.72 5.58 -3.43
C MET A 143 3.87 5.97 -1.96
N VAL A 144 3.23 7.05 -1.54
CA VAL A 144 3.36 7.57 -0.18
C VAL A 144 1.99 7.78 0.47
N PRO A 145 1.83 7.44 1.75
CA PRO A 145 0.64 7.79 2.50
C PRO A 145 0.35 9.30 2.44
N LYS A 146 -0.93 9.69 2.40
CA LYS A 146 -1.35 11.09 2.29
C LYS A 146 -0.70 12.03 3.32
N ASN A 147 -0.39 11.53 4.52
CA ASN A 147 0.27 12.28 5.59
C ASN A 147 1.78 12.58 5.34
N TYR A 148 2.39 11.97 4.32
CA TYR A 148 3.71 12.37 3.83
C TYR A 148 3.65 13.68 3.05
N ILE A 149 2.53 13.94 2.37
CA ILE A 149 2.31 15.12 1.54
C ILE A 149 1.75 16.24 2.41
N TRP A 150 0.65 15.97 3.12
CA TRP A 150 -0.03 16.90 4.02
C TRP A 150 -0.01 16.33 5.44
N PRO A 151 1.00 16.67 6.27
CA PRO A 151 1.10 16.12 7.62
C PRO A 151 -0.10 16.51 8.47
N VAL A 152 -0.47 15.64 9.41
CA VAL A 152 -1.56 15.89 10.36
C VAL A 152 -0.98 15.90 11.77
N THR A 153 -1.35 16.90 12.57
CA THR A 153 -0.95 17.02 13.97
C THR A 153 -1.67 15.99 14.84
N SER A 154 -1.18 15.78 16.07
CA SER A 154 -1.83 14.88 17.04
C SER A 154 -3.23 15.33 17.46
N ASP A 155 -3.55 16.62 17.34
CA ASP A 155 -4.89 17.20 17.54
C ASP A 155 -5.75 17.22 16.25
N ASN A 156 -5.34 16.48 15.22
CA ASN A 156 -6.09 16.21 14.00
C ASN A 156 -6.30 17.43 13.07
N TYR A 157 -5.29 18.29 12.97
CA TYR A 157 -5.24 19.41 12.02
C TYR A 157 -4.18 19.21 10.94
N VAL A 158 -4.51 19.60 9.71
CA VAL A 158 -3.62 19.57 8.56
C VAL A 158 -2.56 20.66 8.67
N GLN A 159 -1.31 20.30 8.44
CA GLN A 159 -0.17 21.20 8.35
C GLN A 159 0.09 21.62 6.89
N LEU A 160 1.03 22.56 6.70
CA LEU A 160 1.51 22.92 5.37
C LEU A 160 2.10 21.71 4.62
N PRO A 161 2.01 21.69 3.27
CA PRO A 161 2.46 20.54 2.50
C PRO A 161 3.98 20.43 2.56
N THR A 162 4.47 19.19 2.54
CA THR A 162 5.91 18.92 2.44
C THR A 162 6.41 19.13 1.00
N GLN A 163 7.72 19.11 0.81
CA GLN A 163 8.33 19.21 -0.52
C GLN A 163 8.42 17.87 -1.27
N ILE A 164 7.90 16.77 -0.70
CA ILE A 164 8.11 15.42 -1.22
C ILE A 164 7.70 15.25 -2.68
N VAL A 165 6.61 15.91 -3.12
CA VAL A 165 6.14 15.86 -4.50
C VAL A 165 7.16 16.49 -5.45
N LYS A 166 7.65 17.69 -5.10
CA LYS A 166 8.67 18.40 -5.84
C LYS A 166 9.99 17.63 -5.85
N ASP A 167 10.40 17.08 -4.71
CA ASP A 167 11.63 16.32 -4.56
C ASP A 167 11.60 15.03 -5.37
N ALA A 168 10.46 14.33 -5.40
CA ALA A 168 10.26 13.14 -6.23
C ALA A 168 10.36 13.47 -7.72
N HIS A 169 9.67 14.51 -8.19
CA HIS A 169 9.74 14.94 -9.59
C HIS A 169 11.15 15.38 -9.98
N ASN A 170 11.86 16.12 -9.12
CA ASN A 170 13.26 16.50 -9.34
C ASN A 170 14.18 15.28 -9.43
N ALA A 171 13.90 14.21 -8.68
CA ALA A 171 14.59 12.93 -8.78
C ALA A 171 14.15 12.09 -10.00
N GLY A 172 13.18 12.55 -10.79
CA GLY A 172 12.64 11.82 -11.95
C GLY A 172 11.74 10.64 -11.58
N LEU A 173 11.14 10.67 -10.38
CA LEU A 173 10.18 9.67 -9.90
C LEU A 173 8.76 10.17 -10.12
N GLU A 174 7.88 9.27 -10.56
CA GLU A 174 6.43 9.49 -10.43
C GLU A 174 6.04 9.34 -8.95
N ILE A 175 5.05 10.10 -8.49
CA ILE A 175 4.56 10.02 -7.10
C ILE A 175 3.06 9.72 -7.09
N TYR A 176 2.69 8.76 -6.24
CA TYR A 176 1.32 8.28 -6.03
C TYR A 176 0.96 8.49 -4.56
N ALA A 177 -0.25 8.95 -4.28
CA ALA A 177 -0.72 9.13 -2.90
C ALA A 177 -1.61 7.95 -2.49
N SER A 178 -1.46 7.46 -1.25
CA SER A 178 -2.27 6.37 -0.69
C SER A 178 -2.93 6.75 0.64
N ASP A 179 -3.65 5.80 1.23
CA ASP A 179 -4.34 5.90 2.53
C ASP A 179 -5.55 6.84 2.53
N PHE A 180 -6.21 6.96 1.37
CA PHE A 180 -7.53 7.58 1.29
C PHE A 180 -8.61 6.58 1.66
N SER A 181 -9.48 6.96 2.60
CA SER A 181 -10.60 6.15 3.07
C SER A 181 -11.78 7.06 3.35
N ASN A 182 -12.99 6.60 3.02
CA ASN A 182 -14.22 7.36 3.29
C ASN A 182 -14.79 7.09 4.70
N ASP A 183 -14.24 6.11 5.41
CA ASP A 183 -14.63 5.64 6.73
C ASP A 183 -13.55 5.90 7.81
N GLY A 184 -12.52 6.69 7.47
CA GLY A 184 -11.44 7.10 8.36
C GLY A 184 -11.76 8.33 9.22
N ILE A 185 -10.86 8.66 10.15
CA ILE A 185 -10.88 9.94 10.88
C ILE A 185 -10.31 11.02 9.96
N PHE A 186 -11.13 12.00 9.61
CA PHE A 186 -10.71 13.12 8.76
C PHE A 186 -10.12 14.26 9.60
N PRO A 187 -9.08 14.94 9.10
CA PRO A 187 -8.64 16.19 9.69
C PRO A 187 -9.77 17.22 9.77
N TYR A 188 -9.83 17.98 10.87
CA TYR A 188 -10.91 18.95 11.09
C TYR A 188 -10.95 20.07 10.06
N ASN A 189 -9.83 20.36 9.40
CA ASN A 189 -9.72 21.35 8.32
C ASN A 189 -10.68 21.06 7.16
N TYR A 190 -11.00 19.79 6.91
CA TYR A 190 -11.92 19.40 5.84
C TYR A 190 -13.39 19.40 6.30
N SER A 191 -13.70 19.79 7.54
CA SER A 191 -15.07 19.79 8.08
C SER A 191 -15.81 18.46 7.91
N TYR A 192 -15.08 17.34 7.97
CA TYR A 192 -15.58 15.98 7.68
C TYR A 192 -16.12 15.79 6.26
N ASP A 193 -15.73 16.66 5.32
CA ASP A 193 -16.02 16.50 3.90
C ASP A 193 -14.88 15.71 3.22
N PRO A 194 -15.10 14.42 2.87
CA PRO A 194 -14.10 13.65 2.17
C PRO A 194 -13.77 14.26 0.80
N LEU A 195 -14.74 14.87 0.09
CA LEU A 195 -14.49 15.47 -1.21
C LEU A 195 -13.50 16.63 -1.10
N GLY A 196 -13.67 17.49 -0.10
CA GLY A 196 -12.73 18.55 0.23
C GLY A 196 -11.30 18.05 0.48
N GLU A 197 -11.16 16.89 1.13
CA GLU A 197 -9.85 16.22 1.27
C GLU A 197 -9.28 15.82 -0.09
N TYR A 198 -9.99 15.02 -0.89
CA TYR A 198 -9.49 14.55 -2.19
C TYR A 198 -9.08 15.70 -3.12
N LEU A 199 -9.88 16.77 -3.18
CA LEU A 199 -9.59 17.94 -4.03
C LEU A 199 -8.26 18.61 -3.65
N SER A 200 -7.87 18.60 -2.38
CA SER A 200 -6.59 19.18 -1.95
C SER A 200 -5.35 18.43 -2.49
N PHE A 201 -5.52 17.21 -3.01
CA PHE A 201 -4.44 16.43 -3.63
C PHE A 201 -4.48 16.47 -5.16
N VAL A 202 -5.55 17.01 -5.77
CA VAL A 202 -5.77 16.99 -7.23
C VAL A 202 -5.75 18.40 -7.85
N SER A 203 -5.97 19.45 -7.06
CA SER A 203 -6.35 20.78 -7.57
C SER A 203 -5.22 21.70 -8.06
N ASP A 204 -3.94 21.32 -8.06
CA ASP A 204 -2.87 22.18 -8.60
C ASP A 204 -2.13 21.52 -9.78
N GLY A 205 -2.31 22.11 -10.96
CA GLY A 205 -1.97 21.59 -12.29
C GLY A 205 -0.50 21.27 -12.61
N ASP A 206 0.40 21.26 -11.63
CA ASP A 206 1.82 20.87 -11.77
C ASP A 206 2.17 19.55 -11.07
N SER A 207 1.23 18.95 -10.33
CA SER A 207 1.46 17.72 -9.58
C SER A 207 0.37 16.70 -9.85
N LEU A 208 0.58 15.91 -10.90
CA LEU A 208 -0.21 14.70 -11.19
C LEU A 208 0.04 13.66 -10.09
N LEU A 209 -0.60 13.86 -8.94
CA LEU A 209 -0.78 12.82 -7.93
C LEU A 209 -1.90 11.92 -8.42
N MET A 210 -1.53 10.72 -8.86
CA MET A 210 -2.52 9.66 -9.00
C MET A 210 -2.88 9.18 -7.59
N VAL A 211 -4.12 9.44 -7.20
CA VAL A 211 -4.69 9.06 -5.91
C VAL A 211 -5.11 7.59 -5.96
N TYR A 212 -4.69 6.80 -4.98
CA TYR A 212 -4.99 5.37 -4.85
C TYR A 212 -5.67 5.05 -3.52
#